data_AF-A0A355EX30-F1
#
_entry.id   AF-A0A355EX30-F1
#
_cell.length_a   1.000
_cell.length_b   1.000
_cell.length_c   1.000
_cell.angle_alpha   90.00
_cell.angle_beta   90.00
_cell.angle_gamma   90.00
#
_symmetry.space_group_name_H-M   'P 1'
#
loop_
_entity.id
_entity.type
_entity.pdbx_description
1 polymer ?
#
loop_
_entity_poly.entity_id
_entity_poly.type
_entity_poly.pdbx_seq_one_letter_code
_entity_poly.pdbx_strand_id
1 'polypeptide(L)' 'MQPATPSAALRTSPNRPASPFTLAAGTLLPAVLTSAANSDAPGTVSAVVNRDVFDSRTGAFLLVPAGSRLLGTSGTAVHG' A
#
# COMPACT_ATOMS: atom_id res chain seq x y z
N MET A 1 -5.47 -3.52 -49.80
CA MET A 1 -4.09 -3.40 -49.29
C MET A 1 -3.83 -1.92 -49.00
N GLN A 2 -4.03 -1.48 -47.75
CA GLN A 2 -3.68 -0.13 -47.28
C GLN A 2 -3.06 -0.29 -45.88
N PRO A 3 -1.81 0.13 -45.63
CA PRO A 3 -1.25 0.17 -44.29
C PRO A 3 -1.44 1.59 -43.71
N ALA A 4 -2.26 1.70 -42.67
CA ALA A 4 -2.40 2.87 -41.80
C ALA A 4 -2.73 2.31 -40.42
N THR A 5 -2.10 2.63 -39.30
CA THR A 5 -1.13 3.65 -38.90
C THR A 5 -0.54 3.18 -37.55
N PRO A 6 0.55 3.77 -37.04
CA PRO A 6 1.45 3.17 -36.06
C PRO A 6 0.86 2.95 -34.66
N SER A 7 1.33 1.87 -34.04
CA SER A 7 1.17 1.48 -32.64
C SER A 7 1.41 2.64 -31.67
N ALA A 8 0.35 3.36 -31.32
CA ALA A 8 0.31 4.32 -30.23
C ALA A 8 -0.23 3.65 -28.96
N ALA A 9 0.35 2.50 -28.58
CA ALA A 9 0.20 2.02 -27.22
C ALA A 9 0.99 2.99 -26.33
N LEU A 10 0.24 3.84 -25.63
CA LEU A 10 0.73 4.80 -24.64
C LEU A 10 1.86 4.15 -23.84
N ARG A 11 3.10 4.61 -24.07
CA ARG A 11 4.22 4.35 -23.18
C ARG A 11 3.88 5.10 -21.89
N THR A 12 3.07 4.49 -21.04
CA THR A 12 2.95 4.89 -19.64
C THR A 12 4.33 4.62 -19.05
N SER A 13 5.15 5.67 -19.09
CA SER A 13 6.47 5.71 -18.47
C SER A 13 6.33 5.12 -17.07
N PRO A 14 6.93 3.96 -16.77
CA PRO A 14 6.70 3.31 -15.50
C PRO A 14 7.27 4.21 -14.42
N ASN A 15 6.37 4.71 -13.58
CA ASN A 15 6.58 4.73 -12.15
C ASN A 15 7.88 5.42 -11.69
N ARG A 16 8.06 6.71 -12.04
CA ARG A 16 8.90 7.54 -11.18
C ARG A 16 8.00 8.01 -10.03
N PRO A 17 8.25 7.61 -8.77
CA PRO A 17 7.43 8.05 -7.66
C PRO A 17 7.41 9.58 -7.64
N ALA A 18 6.21 10.15 -7.56
CA ALA A 18 5.99 11.60 -7.61
C ALA A 18 6.57 12.32 -6.38
N SER A 19 7.10 11.58 -5.40
CA SER A 19 7.55 12.10 -4.13
C SER A 19 8.77 11.33 -3.61
N PRO A 20 9.72 12.00 -2.94
CA PRO A 20 10.84 11.34 -2.27
C PRO A 20 10.42 10.60 -0.98
N PHE A 21 9.15 10.69 -0.59
CA PHE A 21 8.53 10.06 0.57
C PHE A 21 7.56 8.98 0.08
N THR A 22 8.05 7.82 -0.35
CA THR A 22 7.20 6.78 -0.92
C THR A 22 7.52 5.40 -0.36
N LEU A 23 6.48 4.71 0.10
CA LEU A 23 6.54 3.28 0.37
C LEU A 23 6.26 2.53 -0.93
N ALA A 24 7.21 1.72 -1.38
CA ALA A 24 7.01 0.82 -2.52
C ALA A 24 5.92 -0.20 -2.17
N ALA A 25 5.17 -0.63 -3.18
CA ALA A 25 4.23 -1.73 -3.01
C ALA A 25 4.96 -2.97 -2.47
N GLY A 26 4.38 -3.63 -1.46
CA GLY A 26 5.00 -4.75 -0.76
C GLY A 26 5.91 -4.35 0.41
N THR A 27 6.06 -3.05 0.72
CA THR A 27 6.77 -2.63 1.94
C THR A 27 6.02 -3.17 3.17
N LEU A 28 6.75 -3.89 4.03
CA LEU A 28 6.19 -4.43 5.26
C LEU A 28 5.98 -3.32 6.29
N LEU A 29 4.77 -3.24 6.82
CA LEU A 29 4.39 -2.38 7.94
C LEU A 29 4.28 -3.26 9.20
N PRO A 30 5.35 -3.39 10.02
CA PRO A 30 5.31 -4.19 11.23
C PRO A 30 4.34 -3.56 12.23
N ALA A 31 3.21 -4.24 12.44
CA ALA A 31 2.15 -3.79 13.31
C ALA A 31 1.57 -4.93 14.14
N VAL A 32 1.03 -4.59 15.30
CA VAL A 32 0.34 -5.50 16.20
C VAL A 32 -1.14 -5.16 16.18
N LEU A 33 -1.98 -6.15 15.90
CA LEU A 33 -3.43 -6.02 15.96
C LEU A 33 -3.87 -5.69 17.40
N THR A 34 -4.62 -4.61 17.56
CA THR A 34 -5.13 -4.15 18.86
C THR A 34 -6.61 -4.51 19.05
N SER A 35 -7.35 -4.63 17.96
CA SER A 35 -8.73 -5.11 17.95
C SER A 35 -8.81 -6.60 17.63
N ALA A 36 -9.80 -7.30 18.18
CA ALA A 36 -10.12 -8.68 17.79
C ALA A 36 -10.55 -8.70 16.31
N ALA A 37 -9.72 -9.29 15.44
CA ALA A 37 -10.09 -9.53 14.04
C ALA A 37 -10.97 -10.77 13.98
N ASN A 38 -12.29 -10.59 13.99
CA ASN A 38 -13.22 -11.66 13.66
C ASN A 38 -13.38 -11.71 12.15
N SER A 39 -12.87 -12.77 11.51
CA SER A 39 -12.98 -12.98 10.06
C SER A 39 -14.40 -13.33 9.59
N ASP A 40 -15.26 -13.79 10.50
CA ASP A 40 -16.66 -14.17 10.21
C ASP A 40 -17.63 -12.99 10.17
N ALA A 41 -17.25 -11.82 10.68
CA ALA A 41 -18.08 -10.63 10.68
C ALA A 41 -17.38 -9.48 9.95
N PRO A 42 -18.06 -8.80 9.00
CA PRO A 42 -17.54 -7.55 8.47
C PRO A 42 -17.41 -6.57 9.64
N GLY A 43 -16.20 -6.04 9.83
CA GLY A 43 -15.85 -5.29 11.04
C GLY A 43 -14.70 -4.32 10.81
N THR A 44 -14.51 -3.42 11.77
CA THR A 44 -13.35 -2.53 11.78
C THR A 44 -12.18 -3.22 12.47
N VAL A 45 -11.04 -3.23 11.81
CA VAL A 45 -9.78 -3.73 12.35
C VAL A 45 -8.88 -2.52 12.66
N SER A 46 -8.29 -2.51 13.84
CA SER A 46 -7.26 -1.56 14.25
C SER A 46 -5.99 -2.30 14.67
N ALA A 47 -4.87 -1.79 14.21
CA ALA A 47 -3.53 -2.25 14.60
C ALA A 47 -2.66 -1.04 14.94
N VAL A 48 -1.59 -1.27 15.70
CA VAL A 48 -0.60 -0.24 16.03
C VAL A 48 0.74 -0.67 15.46
N VAL A 49 1.38 0.22 14.72
CA VAL A 49 2.72 0.05 14.18
C VAL A 49 3.71 -0.01 15.36
N ASN A 50 4.47 -1.09 15.47
CA ASN A 50 5.37 -1.28 16.61
C ASN A 50 6.83 -0.91 16.31
N ARG A 51 7.17 -0.62 15.04
CA ARG A 51 8.48 -0.11 14.65
C ARG A 51 8.38 1.00 13.62
N ASP A 52 9.35 1.91 13.68
CA ASP A 52 9.54 2.97 12.70
C ASP A 52 9.70 2.41 11.28
N VAL A 53 8.88 2.90 10.35
CA VAL A 53 8.95 2.55 8.93
C VAL A 53 9.47 3.72 8.14
N PHE A 54 10.58 3.50 7.46
CA PHE A 54 11.27 4.48 6.67
C PHE A 54 10.93 4.34 5.18
N ASP A 55 11.23 5.38 4.41
CA ASP A 55 11.14 5.39 2.95
C ASP A 55 11.83 4.17 2.33
N SER A 56 11.13 3.48 1.43
CA SER A 56 11.61 2.22 0.83
C SER A 56 12.78 2.40 -0.15
N ARG A 57 12.97 3.60 -0.69
CA ARG A 57 14.01 3.89 -1.70
C ARG A 57 15.35 4.22 -1.06
N THR A 58 15.34 4.89 0.08
CA THR A 58 16.55 5.44 0.73
C THR A 58 16.72 5.04 2.18
N GLY A 59 15.64 4.66 2.89
CA GLY A 59 15.65 4.44 4.33
C GLY A 59 15.92 5.70 5.16
N ALA A 60 16.02 6.88 4.54
CA ALA A 60 16.49 8.11 5.19
C ALA A 60 15.38 8.90 5.89
N PHE A 61 14.12 8.67 5.50
CA PHE A 61 12.98 9.45 5.99
C PHE A 61 12.00 8.55 6.73
N LEU A 62 11.71 8.89 7.99
CA LEU A 62 10.67 8.23 8.77
C LEU A 62 9.31 8.62 8.20
N LEU A 63 8.58 7.64 7.65
CA LEU A 63 7.26 7.87 7.06
C LEU A 63 6.14 7.44 8.01
N VAL A 64 6.34 6.35 8.75
CA VAL A 64 5.36 5.84 9.72
C VAL A 64 6.07 5.58 11.05
N PRO A 65 5.95 6.47 12.05
CA PRO A 65 6.54 6.26 13.36
C PRO A 65 5.90 5.10 14.13
N ALA A 66 6.67 4.47 15.00
CA ALA A 66 6.14 3.54 15.99
C ALA A 66 5.04 4.23 16.83
N GLY A 67 3.96 3.51 17.11
CA GLY A 67 2.75 4.04 17.72
C GLY A 67 1.72 4.55 16.71
N SER A 68 2.04 4.60 15.41
CA SER A 68 1.05 4.94 14.38
C SER A 68 -0.11 3.95 14.39
N ARG A 69 -1.34 4.45 14.28
CA ARG A 69 -2.55 3.63 14.34
C ARG A 69 -3.03 3.30 12.93
N LEU A 70 -3.03 2.02 12.59
CA LEU A 70 -3.63 1.49 11.38
C LEU A 70 -5.12 1.24 11.64
N LEU A 71 -5.96 1.73 10.73
CA LEU A 71 -7.39 1.52 10.71
C LEU A 71 -7.75 0.90 9.37
N GLY A 72 -8.40 -0.25 9.40
CA GLY A 72 -8.86 -0.96 8.21
C GLY A 72 -10.23 -1.56 8.45
N THR A 73 -10.81 -2.08 7.38
CA THR A 73 -12.05 -2.85 7.42
C THR A 73 -11.74 -4.28 7.03
N SER A 74 -12.20 -5.24 7.83
CA SER A 74 -12.31 -6.62 7.39
C SER A 74 -13.63 -6.76 6.65
N GLY A 75 -13.56 -7.19 5.40
CA GLY A 75 -14.72 -7.50 4.58
C GLY A 75 -14.41 -8.73 3.72
N THR A 76 -15.41 -9.57 3.49
CA THR A 76 -15.29 -10.64 2.51
C THR A 76 -15.14 -9.98 1.13
N ALA A 77 -14.01 -10.18 0.48
CA ALA A 77 -13.86 -9.83 -0.93
C ALA A 77 -14.77 -10.79 -1.72
N VAL A 78 -16.02 -10.41 -1.94
CA VAL A 78 -16.90 -11.13 -2.85
C VAL A 78 -16.31 -10.96 -4.26
N HIS A 79 -15.74 -12.05 -4.78
CA HIS A 79 -15.30 -12.13 -6.17
C HIS A 79 -16.57 -12.29 -7.02
N GLY A 80 -16.90 -11.26 -7.80
CA GLY A 80 -17.89 -11.32 -8.87
C GLY A 80 -17.24 -11.74 -10.17
#